data_AF-A0A920TRA1-F1
#
_entry.id   AF-A0A920TRA1-F1
#
_cell.length_a   1.000
_cell.length_b   1.000
_cell.length_c   1.000
_cell.angle_alpha   90.00
_cell.angle_beta   90.00
_cell.angle_gamma   90.00
#
_symmetry.space_group_name_H-M   'P 1'
#
loop_
_entity.id
_entity.type
_entity.pdbx_description
1 polymer ?
#
loop_
_entity_poly.entity_id
_entity_poly.type
_entity_poly.pdbx_seq_one_letter_code
_entity_poly.pdbx_strand_id
1 'polypeptide(L)'
;MASPGEELEKTDDDDIMRWVEPEDLQRYGLIPELVGRLPVGVHLEELDAEALERILEEPKNALVKQYQKMFELEGVGLTFDRKAIKAISRKGIREGDRGTGSPLNH
;
A
#
# COMPACT_ATOMS: atom_id res chain seq x y z
N MET A 1 3.40 38.71 -26.69
CA MET A 1 3.92 37.33 -26.81
C MET A 1 3.32 36.56 -25.65
N ALA A 2 2.27 35.77 -25.91
CA ALA A 2 1.77 34.79 -24.96
C ALA A 2 2.30 33.44 -25.42
N SER A 3 3.00 32.73 -24.53
CA SER A 3 3.09 31.28 -24.58
C SER A 3 2.47 30.75 -23.28
N PRO A 4 1.39 29.96 -23.34
CA PRO A 4 0.59 29.52 -22.20
C PRO A 4 1.09 28.17 -21.65
N GLY A 5 0.83 27.94 -20.36
CA GLY A 5 0.57 26.62 -19.79
C GLY A 5 1.67 25.57 -19.93
N GLU A 6 2.54 25.47 -18.93
CA GLU A 6 2.96 24.15 -18.46
C GLU A 6 2.13 23.91 -17.20
N GLU A 7 0.92 23.35 -17.40
CA GLU A 7 0.30 22.54 -16.36
C GLU A 7 1.36 21.55 -15.89
N LEU A 8 1.75 21.64 -14.62
CA LEU A 8 2.51 20.59 -13.97
C LEU A 8 1.63 19.35 -14.07
N GLU A 9 1.93 18.53 -15.08
CA GLU A 9 1.41 17.20 -15.26
C GLU A 9 1.56 16.51 -13.90
N LYS A 10 0.45 16.01 -13.36
CA LYS A 10 0.49 15.17 -12.16
C LYS A 10 1.30 13.94 -12.53
N THR A 11 2.61 14.00 -12.37
CA THR A 11 3.46 12.81 -12.37
C THR A 11 2.98 12.01 -11.18
N ASP A 12 2.48 10.80 -11.43
CA ASP A 12 2.04 9.89 -10.38
C ASP A 12 3.11 9.84 -9.28
N ASP A 13 2.74 10.09 -8.01
CA ASP A 13 3.69 10.12 -6.88
C ASP A 13 4.49 8.80 -6.78
N ASP A 14 3.90 7.70 -7.25
CA ASP A 14 4.52 6.39 -7.41
C ASP A 14 5.70 6.38 -8.41
N ASP A 15 5.63 7.19 -9.46
CA ASP A 15 6.65 7.22 -10.51
C ASP A 15 7.87 8.03 -10.07
N ILE A 16 7.67 9.11 -9.30
CA ILE A 16 8.76 9.91 -8.71
C ILE A 16 9.51 9.13 -7.63
N MET A 17 8.81 8.32 -6.83
CA MET A 17 9.48 7.48 -5.82
C MET A 17 10.53 6.56 -6.46
N ARG A 18 10.27 6.05 -7.67
CA ARG A 18 11.17 5.12 -8.40
C ARG A 18 12.54 5.72 -8.77
N TRP A 19 12.68 7.04 -8.69
CA TRP A 19 13.89 7.76 -9.05
C TRP A 19 14.66 8.32 -7.85
N VAL A 20 14.30 7.94 -6.61
CA VAL A 20 14.96 8.42 -5.40
C VAL A 20 16.44 8.01 -5.37
N GLU A 21 17.32 9.00 -5.21
CA GLU A 21 18.76 8.78 -5.07
C GLU A 21 19.20 8.73 -3.59
N PRO A 22 20.36 8.12 -3.29
CA PRO A 22 20.91 8.10 -1.94
C PRO A 22 21.13 9.49 -1.33
N GLU A 23 21.49 10.50 -2.13
CA GLU A 23 21.60 11.88 -1.67
C GLU A 23 20.26 12.45 -1.17
N ASP A 24 19.14 12.07 -1.79
CA ASP A 24 17.81 12.53 -1.37
C ASP A 24 17.45 11.98 0.02
N LEU A 25 17.80 10.73 0.28
CA LEU A 25 17.63 10.09 1.59
C LEU A 25 18.47 10.77 2.69
N GLN A 26 19.69 11.21 2.35
CA GLN A 26 20.54 11.97 3.27
C GLN A 26 19.95 13.36 3.55
N ARG A 27 19.42 14.04 2.53
CA ARG A 27 18.73 15.34 2.67
C ARG A 27 17.43 15.22 3.46
N TYR A 28 16.76 14.07 3.40
CA TYR A 28 15.60 13.73 4.22
C TYR A 28 15.96 13.44 5.69
N GLY A 29 17.25 13.24 6.01
CA GLY A 29 17.74 13.10 7.38
C GLY A 29 18.19 11.68 7.77
N LEU A 30 18.34 10.77 6.80
CA LEU A 30 18.92 9.45 7.06
C LEU A 30 20.45 9.54 7.18
N ILE A 31 21.01 8.77 8.11
CA ILE A 31 22.44 8.79 8.43
C ILE A 31 23.23 8.08 7.31
N PRO A 32 24.37 8.62 6.83
CA PRO A 32 25.11 8.05 5.69
C PRO A 32 25.51 6.58 5.84
N GLU A 33 25.85 6.11 7.04
CA GLU A 33 26.18 4.70 7.30
C GLU A 33 24.98 3.76 7.13
N LEU A 34 23.76 4.26 7.32
CA LEU A 34 22.52 3.51 7.13
C LEU A 34 22.16 3.45 5.65
N VAL A 35 22.29 4.57 4.93
CA VAL A 35 22.06 4.64 3.48
C VAL A 35 23.07 3.76 2.73
N GLY A 36 24.35 3.78 3.13
CA GLY A 36 25.39 2.92 2.54
C GLY A 36 25.24 1.42 2.79
N ARG A 37 24.36 1.00 3.73
CA ARG A 37 24.05 -0.41 4.02
C ARG A 37 22.75 -0.91 3.39
N LEU A 38 22.03 -0.04 2.67
CA LEU A 38 20.82 -0.36 1.93
C LEU A 38 21.15 -0.43 0.43
N PRO A 39 21.72 -1.54 -0.07
CA PRO A 39 22.13 -1.66 -1.47
C PRO A 39 20.97 -1.69 -2.47
N VAL A 40 19.72 -1.73 -1.99
CA VAL A 40 18.52 -1.84 -2.83
C VAL A 40 17.46 -0.88 -2.29
N GLY A 41 17.13 0.15 -3.07
CA GLY A 41 15.91 0.93 -2.89
C GLY A 41 14.71 0.06 -3.33
N VAL A 42 13.71 -0.07 -2.47
CA VAL A 42 12.48 -0.81 -2.79
C VAL A 42 11.34 0.19 -2.68
N HIS A 43 10.63 0.40 -3.78
CA HIS A 43 9.45 1.26 -3.82
C HIS A 43 8.24 0.39 -3.51
N LEU A 44 7.44 0.85 -2.55
CA LEU A 44 6.16 0.22 -2.21
C LEU A 44 5.09 0.89 -3.05
N GLU A 45 4.39 0.11 -3.86
CA GLU A 45 3.21 0.60 -4.59
C GLU A 45 2.09 0.95 -3.61
N GLU A 46 1.29 1.96 -3.93
CA GLU A 46 0.11 2.27 -3.13
C GLU A 46 -0.81 1.06 -2.99
N LEU A 47 -1.28 0.84 -1.76
CA LEU A 47 -2.15 -0.28 -1.47
C LEU A 47 -3.57 0.03 -1.95
N ASP A 48 -4.00 -0.60 -3.04
CA ASP A 48 -5.36 -0.49 -3.53
C ASP A 48 -6.30 -1.61 -2.98
N ALA A 49 -7.60 -1.48 -3.26
CA ALA A 49 -8.59 -2.42 -2.78
C ALA A 49 -8.43 -3.83 -3.39
N GLU A 50 -7.96 -3.94 -4.63
CA GLU A 50 -7.75 -5.23 -5.30
C GLU A 50 -6.51 -5.95 -4.73
N ALA A 51 -5.43 -5.22 -4.49
CA ALA A 51 -4.25 -5.69 -3.78
C ALA A 51 -4.62 -6.17 -2.37
N LEU A 52 -5.46 -5.44 -1.64
CA LEU A 52 -5.92 -5.86 -0.31
C LEU A 52 -6.82 -7.10 -0.38
N GLU A 53 -7.71 -7.24 -1.38
CA GLU A 53 -8.46 -8.48 -1.63
C GLU A 53 -7.49 -9.66 -1.82
N ARG A 54 -6.45 -9.49 -2.64
CA ARG A 54 -5.43 -10.53 -2.88
C ARG A 54 -4.65 -10.89 -1.62
N ILE A 55 -4.24 -9.90 -0.81
CA ILE A 55 -3.54 -10.12 0.46
C ILE A 55 -4.41 -10.92 1.45
N LEU A 56 -5.73 -10.71 1.44
CA LEU A 56 -6.66 -11.42 2.31
C LEU A 56 -6.92 -12.88 1.88
N GLU A 57 -6.70 -13.24 0.61
CA GLU A 57 -7.04 -14.58 0.07
C GLU A 57 -5.83 -15.41 -0.39
N GLU A 58 -4.90 -14.82 -1.14
CA GLU A 58 -3.85 -15.55 -1.86
C GLU A 58 -2.71 -16.07 -0.98
N PRO A 59 -2.07 -15.28 -0.10
CA PRO A 59 -0.87 -15.71 0.58
C PRO A 59 -1.14 -16.91 1.49
N LYS A 60 -0.11 -17.73 1.73
CA LYS A 60 -0.21 -18.89 2.63
C LYS A 60 -0.65 -18.47 4.04
N ASN A 61 -0.21 -17.28 4.46
CA ASN A 61 -0.50 -16.72 5.78
C ASN A 61 -1.60 -15.65 5.74
N ALA A 62 -2.51 -15.72 4.76
CA ALA A 62 -3.60 -14.76 4.65
C ALA A 62 -4.53 -14.82 5.88
N LEU A 63 -5.05 -13.66 6.31
CA LEU A 63 -5.93 -13.53 7.49
C LEU A 63 -7.16 -14.44 7.37
N VAL A 64 -7.79 -14.53 6.20
CA VAL A 64 -8.94 -15.41 5.97
C VAL A 64 -8.60 -16.87 6.32
N LYS A 65 -7.46 -17.37 5.83
CA LYS A 65 -7.01 -18.75 6.11
C LYS A 65 -6.68 -18.96 7.59
N GLN A 66 -6.12 -17.95 8.24
CA GLN A 66 -5.83 -17.99 9.67
C GLN A 66 -7.11 -18.10 10.51
N TYR A 67 -8.12 -17.26 10.23
CA TYR A 67 -9.41 -17.33 10.92
C TYR A 67 -10.15 -18.63 10.63
N GLN A 68 -10.15 -19.08 9.38
CA GLN A 68 -10.73 -20.39 9.02
C GLN A 68 -10.08 -21.51 9.82
N LYS A 69 -8.75 -21.52 9.93
CA LYS A 69 -8.04 -22.54 10.71
C LYS A 69 -8.35 -22.45 12.20
N MET A 70 -8.43 -21.23 12.75
CA MET A 70 -8.75 -21.01 14.15
C MET A 70 -10.14 -21.54 14.51
N PHE A 71 -11.14 -21.30 13.65
CA PHE A 71 -12.50 -21.82 13.86
C PHE A 71 -12.60 -23.33 13.61
N GLU A 72 -11.82 -23.87 12.69
CA GLU A 72 -11.76 -25.32 12.45
C GLU A 72 -11.25 -26.08 13.69
N LEU A 73 -10.32 -25.49 14.46
CA LEU A 73 -9.85 -26.08 15.73
C LEU A 73 -10.97 -26.19 16.78
N GLU A 74 -11.97 -25.31 16.70
CA GLU A 74 -13.18 -25.32 17.54
C GLU A 74 -14.31 -26.19 16.93
N GLY A 75 -14.04 -26.88 15.81
CA GLY A 75 -15.03 -27.68 15.10
C GLY A 75 -16.06 -26.86 14.31
N VAL A 76 -15.80 -25.57 14.06
CA VAL A 76 -16.70 -24.66 13.35
C VAL A 76 -16.21 -24.39 11.93
N GLY A 77 -17.07 -24.58 10.94
CA GLY A 77 -16.80 -24.21 9.56
C GLY A 77 -17.02 -22.72 9.32
N LEU A 78 -15.96 -21.98 8.96
CA LEU A 78 -16.02 -20.57 8.59
C LEU A 78 -15.80 -20.40 7.08
N THR A 79 -16.73 -19.72 6.40
CA THR A 79 -16.62 -19.39 4.98
C THR A 79 -16.80 -17.90 4.80
N PHE A 80 -15.98 -17.30 3.94
CA PHE A 80 -16.08 -15.90 3.57
C PHE A 80 -16.59 -15.79 2.14
N ASP A 81 -17.68 -15.06 1.94
CA ASP A 81 -18.14 -14.72 0.61
C ASP A 81 -17.18 -13.72 -0.04
N ARG A 82 -16.92 -13.91 -1.34
CA ARG A 82 -16.10 -12.98 -2.13
C ARG A 82 -16.61 -11.54 -2.06
N LYS A 83 -17.94 -11.36 -1.98
CA LYS A 83 -18.55 -10.03 -1.79
C LYS A 83 -18.22 -9.41 -0.42
N ALA A 84 -18.12 -10.22 0.62
CA ALA A 84 -17.76 -9.76 1.95
C ALA A 84 -16.29 -9.32 1.99
N ILE A 85 -15.39 -10.11 1.39
CA ILE A 85 -13.97 -9.77 1.28
C ILE A 85 -13.79 -8.45 0.53
N LYS A 86 -14.45 -8.29 -0.62
CA LYS A 86 -14.47 -7.03 -1.37
C LYS A 86 -14.97 -5.83 -0.56
N ALA A 87 -16.02 -6.01 0.23
CA ALA A 87 -16.54 -4.95 1.10
C ALA A 87 -15.56 -4.58 2.22
N ILE A 88 -14.90 -5.58 2.82
CA ILE A 88 -13.88 -5.39 3.85
C ILE A 88 -12.67 -4.65 3.27
N SER A 89 -12.18 -5.06 2.09
CA SER A 89 -11.04 -4.39 1.45
C SER A 89 -11.33 -2.92 1.14
N ARG A 90 -12.48 -2.62 0.53
CA ARG A 90 -12.90 -1.24 0.27
C ARG A 90 -13.00 -0.40 1.54
N LYS A 91 -13.51 -0.99 2.63
CA LYS A 91 -13.58 -0.31 3.92
C LYS A 91 -12.17 -0.08 4.49
N GLY A 92 -11.30 -1.08 4.39
CA GLY A 92 -9.92 -1.04 4.86
C GLY A 92 -9.11 0.08 4.23
N ILE A 93 -9.15 0.21 2.89
CA ILE A 93 -8.49 1.32 2.17
C ILE A 93 -9.02 2.67 2.67
N ARG A 94 -10.35 2.86 2.68
CA ARG A 94 -10.97 4.10 3.14
C ARG A 94 -10.63 4.48 4.60
N GLU A 95 -10.36 3.50 5.46
CA GLU A 95 -9.96 3.73 6.86
C GLU A 95 -8.46 3.99 6.98
N GLY A 96 -7.65 3.31 6.16
CA GLY A 96 -6.21 3.55 6.01
C GLY A 96 -5.90 4.98 5.56
N ASP A 97 -6.61 5.47 4.54
CA ASP A 97 -6.48 6.84 4.03
C ASP A 97 -6.81 7.89 5.10
N ARG A 98 -7.78 7.58 5.97
CA ARG A 98 -8.17 8.44 7.10
C ARG A 98 -7.13 8.42 8.23
N GLY A 99 -6.37 7.35 8.39
CA GLY A 99 -5.34 7.19 9.40
C GLY A 99 -3.99 7.81 9.02
N THR A 100 -3.67 7.89 7.73
CA THR A 100 -2.45 8.50 7.20
C THR A 100 -2.54 10.03 7.07
N GLY A 101 -3.70 10.63 7.36
CA GLY A 101 -3.88 12.08 7.31
C GLY A 101 -3.77 12.68 5.91
N SER A 102 -3.88 11.87 4.85
CA SER A 102 -3.86 12.36 3.47
C SER A 102 -5.27 12.81 3.07
N PRO A 103 -5.52 14.13 2.91
CA PRO A 103 -6.84 14.64 2.58
C PRO A 103 -6.99 14.74 1.07
N LEU A 104 -6.70 13.68 0.30
CA LEU A 104 -6.71 13.78 -1.16
C LEU A 104 -7.51 12.63 -1.77
N ASN A 105 -8.83 12.80 -1.80
CA ASN A 105 -9.59 12.47 -3.01
C ASN A 105 -10.88 13.29 -3.05
N HIS A 106 -10.77 14.49 -3.60
CA HIS A 106 -11.88 15.18 -4.28
C HIS A 106 -11.36 15.92 -5.50
#